data_AF-A0A484Z046-F1
#
_entry.id   AF-A0A484Z046-F1
#
_cell.length_a   1.000
_cell.length_b   1.000
_cell.length_c   1.000
_cell.angle_alpha   90.00
_cell.angle_beta   90.00
_cell.angle_gamma   90.00
#
_symmetry.space_group_name_H-M   'P 1'
#
loop_
_entity.id
_entity.type
_entity.pdbx_description
1 polymer ?
#
loop_
_entity_poly.entity_id
_entity_poly.type
_entity_poly.pdbx_seq_one_letter_code
_entity_poly.pdbx_strand_id
1 'polypeptide(L)' 'MKKHQTTLSDELERKIIRLFALGMSYQDISREIEDLYAFSVSTATISAVTDKVIPELKQWQ' A
#
# COMPACT_ATOMS: atom_id res chain seq x y z
N MET A 1 -5.74 -17.32 -18.49
CA MET A 1 -5.14 -15.98 -18.68
C MET A 1 -6.23 -14.96 -19.03
N LYS A 2 -6.76 -14.24 -18.04
CA LYS A 2 -7.49 -12.96 -18.15
C LYS A 2 -7.09 -12.21 -16.87
N LYS A 3 -5.95 -11.49 -16.81
CA LYS A 3 -5.66 -10.15 -17.37
C LYS A 3 -6.87 -9.21 -17.20
N HIS A 4 -6.64 -8.09 -16.49
CA HIS A 4 -7.54 -6.92 -16.31
C HIS A 4 -8.32 -6.80 -14.99
N GLN A 5 -7.72 -7.18 -13.86
CA GLN A 5 -8.16 -6.66 -12.55
C GLN A 5 -6.97 -6.28 -11.67
N THR A 6 -5.95 -5.66 -12.28
CA THR A 6 -4.72 -5.27 -11.58
C THR A 6 -4.57 -3.77 -11.45
N THR A 7 -5.16 -2.95 -12.32
CA THR A 7 -4.86 -1.50 -12.34
C THR A 7 -5.24 -0.79 -11.04
N LEU A 8 -6.43 -1.08 -10.49
CA LEU A 8 -6.90 -0.45 -9.25
C LEU A 8 -6.12 -0.97 -8.03
N SER A 9 -5.81 -2.27 -7.99
CA SER A 9 -5.02 -2.86 -6.91
C SER A 9 -3.56 -2.39 -6.96
N ASP A 10 -2.95 -2.27 -8.13
CA ASP A 10 -1.58 -1.82 -8.32
C ASP A 10 -1.41 -0.33 -7.94
N GLU A 11 -2.39 0.51 -8.29
CA GLU A 11 -2.40 1.92 -7.91
C GLU A 11 -2.55 2.08 -6.38
N LEU A 12 -3.43 1.31 -5.77
CA LEU A 12 -3.60 1.26 -4.33
C LEU A 12 -2.31 0.81 -3.62
N GLU A 13 -1.69 -0.28 -4.08
CA GLU A 13 -0.44 -0.78 -3.51
C GLU A 13 0.67 0.28 -3.60
N ARG A 14 0.80 0.95 -4.75
CA ARG A 14 1.75 2.06 -4.93
C ARG A 14 1.46 3.24 -4.01
N LYS A 15 0.19 3.59 -3.80
CA LYS A 15 -0.22 4.66 -2.90
C LYS A 15 0.14 4.31 -1.45
N ILE A 16 -0.15 3.08 -1.02
CA ILE A 16 0.23 2.56 0.31
C ILE A 16 1.75 2.66 0.50
N ILE A 17 2.54 2.19 -0.47
CA ILE A 17 4.01 2.23 -0.41
C ILE A 17 4.52 3.67 -0.30
N ARG A 18 3.93 4.61 -1.06
CA ARG A 18 4.30 6.03 -1.01
C ARG A 18 4.02 6.63 0.37
N LEU A 19 2.85 6.36 0.97
CA LEU A 19 2.49 6.88 2.29
C LEU A 19 3.38 6.25 3.39
N PHE A 20 3.69 4.97 3.28
CA PHE A 20 4.65 4.30 4.15
C PHE A 20 6.06 4.90 4.04
N ALA A 21 6.54 5.18 2.82
CA ALA A 21 7.83 5.84 2.60
C ALA A 21 7.89 7.27 3.16
N LEU A 22 6.73 7.94 3.32
CA LEU A 22 6.62 9.24 3.99
C LEU A 22 6.61 9.14 5.53
N GLY A 23 6.71 7.93 6.10
CA GLY A 23 6.75 7.70 7.54
C GLY A 23 5.38 7.76 8.23
N MET A 24 4.28 7.63 7.48
CA MET A 24 2.94 7.57 8.06
C MET A 24 2.71 6.26 8.82
N SER A 25 1.93 6.33 9.90
CA SER A 25 1.54 5.11 10.63
C SER A 25 0.55 4.27 9.81
N TYR A 26 0.47 2.97 10.07
CA TYR A 26 -0.50 2.11 9.39
C TYR A 26 -1.97 2.53 9.60
N GLN A 27 -2.27 3.17 10.74
CA GLN A 27 -3.61 3.72 11.02
C GLN A 27 -3.88 4.95 10.13
N ASP A 28 -2.91 5.85 10.01
CA ASP A 28 -3.04 7.05 9.19
C ASP A 28 -3.15 6.69 7.70
N ILE A 29 -2.37 5.72 7.24
CA ILE A 29 -2.45 5.20 5.86
C ILE A 29 -3.84 4.62 5.58
N SER A 30 -4.38 3.82 6.51
CA SER A 30 -5.73 3.27 6.38
C SER A 30 -6.77 4.37 6.23
N ARG A 31 -6.69 5.41 7.06
CA ARG A 31 -7.63 6.53 7.05
C ARG A 31 -7.52 7.36 5.77
N GLU A 32 -6.31 7.67 5.31
CA GLU A 32 -6.08 8.39 4.06
C GLU A 32 -6.64 7.62 2.85
N ILE A 33 -6.50 6.30 2.83
CA ILE A 33 -7.08 5.45 1.77
C ILE A 33 -8.60 5.43 1.85
N GLU A 34 -9.17 5.34 3.06
CA GLU A 34 -10.61 5.39 3.28
C GLU A 34 -11.20 6.74 2.82
N ASP A 35 -10.54 7.85 3.15
CA ASP A 35 -10.95 9.20 2.75
C ASP A 35 -10.87 9.41 1.23
N LEU A 36 -9.85 8.86 0.56
CA LEU A 36 -9.62 9.03 -0.88
C LEU A 36 -10.46 8.10 -1.76
N TYR A 37 -10.63 6.85 -1.33
CA TYR A 37 -11.23 5.81 -2.16
C TYR A 37 -12.54 5.26 -1.61
N ALA A 38 -13.04 5.78 -0.48
CA ALA A 38 -14.28 5.36 0.17
C ALA A 38 -14.32 3.86 0.52
N PHE A 39 -13.16 3.23 0.73
CA PHE A 39 -13.06 1.87 1.25
C PHE A 39 -11.96 1.74 2.30
N SER A 40 -12.28 1.00 3.37
CA SER A 40 -11.34 0.73 4.45
C SER A 40 -10.36 -0.37 4.05
N VAL A 41 -9.07 -0.15 4.27
CA VAL A 41 -8.03 -1.19 4.12
C VAL A 41 -7.54 -1.59 5.51
N SER A 42 -7.53 -2.90 5.79
CA SER A 42 -7.00 -3.37 7.07
C SER A 42 -5.51 -3.08 7.20
N THR A 43 -5.04 -2.81 8.42
CA THR A 43 -3.59 -2.69 8.69
C THR A 43 -2.81 -3.95 8.32
N ALA A 44 -3.44 -5.12 8.40
CA ALA A 44 -2.84 -6.38 7.94
C ALA A 44 -2.59 -6.36 6.43
N THR A 45 -3.52 -5.81 5.63
CA THR A 45 -3.33 -5.60 4.20
C THR A 45 -2.21 -4.61 3.93
N ILE A 46 -2.16 -3.50 4.68
CA ILE A 46 -1.09 -2.50 4.56
C ILE A 46 0.28 -3.13 4.85
N SER A 47 0.41 -3.88 5.94
CA SER A 47 1.63 -4.63 6.29
C SER A 47 2.03 -5.57 5.16
N ALA A 48 1.10 -6.39 4.66
CA ALA A 48 1.38 -7.32 3.58
C ALA A 48 1.86 -6.65 2.29
N VAL A 49 1.43 -5.40 2.02
CA VAL A 49 1.90 -4.60 0.88
C VAL A 49 3.29 -4.03 1.15
N THR A 50 3.51 -3.43 2.32
CA THR A 50 4.82 -2.85 2.68
C THR A 50 5.90 -3.91 2.83
N ASP A 51 5.56 -5.12 3.29
CA ASP A 51 6.48 -6.25 3.43
C ASP A 51 7.05 -6.72 2.08
N LYS A 52 6.35 -6.48 0.96
CA LYS A 52 6.86 -6.79 -0.40
C LYS A 52 8.03 -5.90 -0.81
N VAL A 53 8.05 -4.64 -0.36
CA VAL A 53 9.06 -3.64 -0.78
C VAL A 53 10.21 -3.46 0.21
N ILE A 54 10.06 -3.90 1.46
CA ILE A 54 11.15 -3.91 2.46
C ILE A 54 12.42 -4.63 1.94
N PRO A 55 12.33 -5.79 1.26
CA PRO A 55 13.51 -6.48 0.73
C PRO A 55 14.25 -5.65 -0.33
N GLU A 56 13.53 -4.95 -1.20
CA GLU A 56 14.12 -4.11 -2.26
C GLU A 56 14.84 -2.88 -1.68
N LEU A 57 14.24 -2.26 -0.65
CA LEU A 57 14.87 -1.15 0.08
C LEU A 57 16.18 -1.57 0.76
N LYS A 58 16.22 -2.79 1.33
CA LYS A 58 17.44 -3.34 1.96
C LYS A 58 18.55 -3.65 0.97
N GLN A 59 18.22 -3.93 -0.29
CA GLN A 59 19.23 -4.16 -1.34
C GLN A 59 19.89 -2.87 -1.83
N TRP A 60 19.27 -1.71 -1.57
CA TRP A 60 19.76 -0.39 -1.97
C TRP A 60 20.60 0.32 -0.91
N GLN A 61 20.71 -0.27 0.29
CA GLN A 61 21.52 0.23 1.40
C GLN A 61 22.95 -0.29 1.31
#